data_AF-A0A7K7DPU3-F1
#
_entry.id   AF-A0A7K7DPU3-F1
#
_cell.length_a   1.000
_cell.length_b   1.000
_cell.length_c   1.000
_cell.angle_alpha   90.00
_cell.angle_beta   90.00
_cell.angle_gamma   90.00
#
_symmetry.space_group_name_H-M   'P 1'
#
loop_
_entity.id
_entity.type
_entity.pdbx_description
1 polymer ?
#
loop_
_entity_poly.entity_id
_entity_poly.type
_entity_poly.pdbx_seq_one_letter_code
_entity_poly.pdbx_strand_id
1 'polypeptide(L)'
;GLLGWYMVKSGLEEKPDSHDIPRVSQYRLAAHLGSALVLYSASLWTGLSLLLPQHKLPETKQLLRLRQYAHGTTALIFLTALSGAFVAGLDAGLVYNSFPKMGERWIPDDLLAFSPVLRNIFENPTTVQFDHRIL
;
A
#
# COMPACT_ATOMS: atom_id res chain seq x y z
N GLY A 1 3.75 -17.66 2.92
CA GLY A 1 4.91 -18.56 2.92
C GLY A 1 6.03 -18.05 2.03
N LEU A 2 5.91 -18.24 0.71
CA LEU A 2 6.97 -17.93 -0.27
C LEU A 2 7.43 -16.47 -0.28
N LEU A 3 6.51 -15.50 -0.31
CA LEU A 3 6.85 -14.06 -0.31
C LEU A 3 7.55 -13.62 0.99
N GLY A 4 7.15 -14.17 2.14
CA GLY A 4 7.81 -13.89 3.43
C GLY A 4 9.24 -14.42 3.46
N TRP A 5 9.47 -15.63 2.96
CA TRP A 5 10.83 -16.18 2.81
C TRP A 5 11.68 -15.33 1.86
N TYR A 6 11.11 -14.91 0.72
CA TYR A 6 11.79 -14.04 -0.23
C TYR A 6 12.21 -12.71 0.39
N MET A 7 11.35 -12.08 1.20
CA MET A 7 11.70 -10.87 1.95
C MET A 7 12.90 -11.08 2.88
N VAL A 8 12.87 -12.14 3.69
CA VAL A 8 13.94 -12.42 4.67
C VAL A 8 15.26 -12.72 3.98
N LYS A 9 15.27 -13.63 2.99
CA LYS A 9 16.49 -13.96 2.24
C LYS A 9 17.13 -12.70 1.65
N SER A 10 16.30 -11.84 1.08
CA SER A 10 16.77 -10.65 0.38
C SER A 10 17.23 -9.49 1.27
N GLY A 11 16.95 -9.55 2.58
CA GLY A 11 17.54 -8.65 3.56
C GLY A 11 18.93 -9.11 4.01
N LEU A 12 19.27 -10.39 3.80
CA LEU A 12 20.56 -10.97 4.18
C LEU A 12 21.60 -10.94 3.05
N GLU A 13 21.23 -10.48 1.85
CA GLU A 13 22.19 -10.21 0.77
C GLU A 13 22.94 -8.91 1.08
N GLU A 14 24.06 -9.04 1.79
CA GLU A 14 25.01 -7.96 2.06
C GLU A 14 25.56 -7.39 0.74
N LYS A 15 25.57 -6.06 0.62
CA LYS A 15 26.37 -5.39 -0.41
C LYS A 15 27.80 -5.34 0.11
N PRO A 16 28.78 -5.96 -0.57
CA PRO A 16 30.14 -6.11 -0.04
C PRO A 16 30.88 -4.78 0.22
N ASP A 17 30.40 -3.66 -0.33
CA ASP A 17 31.05 -2.34 -0.26
C ASP A 17 30.26 -1.28 0.56
N SER A 18 29.23 -1.66 1.31
CA SER A 18 28.34 -0.71 1.98
C SER A 18 28.01 -1.16 3.40
N HIS A 19 28.39 -0.34 4.40
CA HIS A 19 27.89 -0.41 5.78
C HIS A 19 26.40 -0.02 5.90
N ASP A 20 25.58 -0.30 4.86
CA ASP A 20 24.15 -0.05 4.91
C ASP A 20 23.48 -1.13 5.76
N ILE A 21 22.56 -0.67 6.61
CA ILE A 21 21.69 -1.53 7.41
C ILE A 21 20.93 -2.46 6.45
N PRO A 22 20.97 -3.80 6.64
CA PRO A 22 20.28 -4.74 5.77
C PRO A 22 18.77 -4.43 5.77
N ARG A 23 18.26 -3.93 4.65
CA ARG A 23 16.89 -3.43 4.49
C ARG A 23 16.15 -4.19 3.41
N VAL A 24 14.90 -4.56 3.72
CA VAL A 24 14.01 -5.19 2.74
C VAL A 24 13.48 -4.12 1.80
N SER A 25 13.65 -4.30 0.49
CA SER A 25 13.08 -3.37 -0.50
C SER A 25 11.59 -3.13 -0.27
N GLN A 26 11.18 -1.86 -0.38
CA GLN A 26 9.80 -1.37 -0.30
C GLN A 26 8.84 -2.14 -1.22
N TYR A 27 9.30 -2.55 -2.41
CA TYR A 27 8.50 -3.36 -3.33
C TYR A 27 8.12 -4.72 -2.75
N ARG A 28 9.05 -5.34 -2.00
CA ARG A 28 8.82 -6.65 -1.36
C ARG A 28 7.90 -6.52 -0.15
N LEU A 29 8.06 -5.45 0.62
CA LEU A 29 7.18 -5.11 1.74
C LEU A 29 5.74 -4.88 1.25
N ALA A 30 5.56 -4.08 0.20
CA ALA A 30 4.26 -3.84 -0.42
C ALA A 30 3.64 -5.13 -0.98
N ALA A 31 4.41 -5.95 -1.71
CA ALA A 31 3.93 -7.22 -2.23
C ALA A 31 3.49 -8.18 -1.11
N HIS A 32 4.23 -8.23 -0.01
CA HIS A 32 3.88 -9.06 1.14
C HIS A 32 2.60 -8.60 1.82
N LEU A 33 2.51 -7.30 2.17
CA LEU A 33 1.31 -6.74 2.78
C LEU A 33 0.09 -6.95 1.88
N GLY A 34 0.21 -6.66 0.58
CA GLY A 34 -0.86 -6.88 -0.40
C GLY A 34 -1.31 -8.33 -0.45
N SER A 35 -0.36 -9.27 -0.51
CA SER A 35 -0.68 -10.70 -0.52
C SER A 35 -1.36 -11.16 0.78
N ALA A 36 -0.90 -10.67 1.93
CA ALA A 36 -1.48 -10.98 3.23
C ALA A 36 -2.91 -10.46 3.34
N LEU A 37 -3.16 -9.23 2.89
CA LEU A 37 -4.48 -8.60 2.91
C LEU A 37 -5.45 -9.36 1.99
N VAL A 38 -5.04 -9.70 0.76
CA VAL A 38 -5.87 -10.49 -0.17
C VAL A 38 -6.22 -11.86 0.42
N LEU A 39 -5.23 -12.59 0.94
CA LEU A 39 -5.45 -13.91 1.52
C LEU A 39 -6.36 -13.86 2.74
N TYR A 40 -6.17 -12.87 3.61
CA TYR A 40 -7.01 -12.68 4.79
C TYR A 40 -8.45 -12.33 4.39
N SER A 41 -8.64 -11.34 3.52
CA SER A 41 -9.96 -10.94 3.04
C SER A 41 -10.69 -12.09 2.33
N ALA A 42 -10.00 -12.87 1.50
CA ALA A 42 -10.58 -14.05 0.84
C ALA A 42 -10.97 -15.14 1.84
N SER A 43 -10.13 -15.40 2.84
CA SER A 43 -10.41 -16.37 3.90
C SER A 43 -11.61 -15.95 4.75
N LEU A 44 -11.64 -14.68 5.14
CA LEU A 44 -12.76 -14.10 5.89
C LEU A 44 -14.05 -14.13 5.07
N TRP A 45 -14.00 -13.72 3.80
CA TRP A 45 -15.15 -13.78 2.89
C TRP A 45 -15.69 -15.21 2.74
N THR A 46 -14.80 -16.18 2.58
CA THR A 46 -15.17 -17.60 2.47
C THR A 46 -15.82 -18.09 3.76
N GLY A 47 -15.22 -17.79 4.92
CA GLY A 47 -15.78 -18.14 6.23
C GLY A 47 -17.18 -17.55 6.43
N LEU A 48 -17.36 -16.26 6.14
CA LEU A 48 -18.66 -15.58 6.24
C LEU A 48 -19.69 -16.18 5.26
N SER A 49 -19.27 -16.53 4.04
CA SER A 49 -20.16 -17.13 3.03
C SER A 49 -20.65 -18.53 3.42
N LEU A 50 -19.87 -19.26 4.22
CA LEU A 50 -20.25 -20.58 4.74
C LEU A 50 -21.10 -20.49 6.01
N LEU A 51 -20.85 -19.50 6.87
CA LEU A 51 -21.55 -19.32 8.14
C LEU A 51 -22.88 -18.57 8.00
N LEU A 52 -23.00 -17.67 7.02
CA LEU A 52 -24.16 -16.82 6.85
C LEU A 52 -25.08 -17.34 5.72
N PRO A 53 -26.39 -17.46 5.97
CA PRO A 53 -27.35 -17.86 4.95
C PRO A 53 -27.42 -16.84 3.81
N GLN A 54 -27.34 -17.33 2.58
CA GLN A 54 -27.43 -16.50 1.37
C GLN A 54 -28.87 -16.02 1.16
N HIS A 55 -29.11 -14.72 1.31
CA HIS A 55 -30.38 -14.09 0.98
C HIS A 55 -30.33 -13.51 -0.43
N LYS A 56 -31.19 -14.01 -1.32
CA LYS A 56 -31.34 -13.44 -2.66
C LYS A 56 -32.15 -12.15 -2.57
N LEU A 57 -31.44 -11.02 -2.63
CA LEU A 57 -32.07 -9.71 -2.75
C LEU A 57 -32.50 -9.46 -4.20
N PRO A 58 -33.63 -8.79 -4.45
CA PRO A 58 -34.02 -8.38 -5.79
C PRO A 58 -32.99 -7.41 -6.37
N GLU A 59 -32.63 -7.58 -7.65
CA GLU A 59 -31.67 -6.72 -8.33
C GLU A 59 -32.30 -5.37 -8.69
N THR A 60 -32.19 -4.43 -7.76
CA THR A 60 -32.60 -3.04 -7.99
C THR A 60 -31.43 -2.20 -8.49
N LYS A 61 -31.72 -1.12 -9.23
CA LYS A 61 -30.68 -0.14 -9.66
C LYS A 61 -29.90 0.46 -8.49
N GLN A 62 -30.53 0.59 -7.32
CA GLN A 62 -29.89 1.08 -6.11
C GLN A 62 -28.90 0.06 -5.55
N LEU A 63 -29.28 -1.22 -5.51
CA LEU A 63 -28.39 -2.30 -5.06
C LEU A 63 -27.17 -2.44 -5.97
N LEU A 64 -27.34 -2.31 -7.28
CA LEU A 64 -26.22 -2.34 -8.24
C LEU A 64 -25.24 -1.17 -8.00
N ARG A 65 -25.74 0.05 -7.79
CA ARG A 65 -24.89 1.21 -7.44
C ARG A 65 -24.17 1.01 -6.11
N LEU A 66 -24.85 0.46 -5.11
CA LEU A 66 -24.24 0.14 -3.82
C LEU A 66 -23.10 -0.86 -3.97
N ARG A 67 -23.27 -1.93 -4.77
CA ARG A 67 -22.21 -2.89 -5.07
C ARG A 67 -21.01 -2.22 -5.76
N GLN A 68 -21.26 -1.34 -6.72
CA GLN A 68 -20.19 -0.58 -7.39
C GLN A 68 -19.42 0.29 -6.42
N TYR A 69 -20.10 1.05 -5.56
CA TYR A 69 -19.43 1.85 -4.53
C TYR A 69 -18.67 0.99 -3.52
N ALA A 70 -19.23 -0.15 -3.09
CA ALA A 70 -18.56 -1.07 -2.18
C ALA A 70 -17.25 -1.62 -2.78
N HIS A 71 -17.27 -2.02 -4.05
CA HIS A 71 -16.06 -2.46 -4.76
C HIS A 71 -15.07 -1.31 -4.94
N GLY A 72 -15.54 -0.11 -5.30
CA GLY A 72 -14.70 1.09 -5.44
C GLY A 72 -13.99 1.45 -4.13
N THR A 73 -14.72 1.50 -3.02
CA THR A 73 -14.16 1.79 -1.69
C THR A 73 -13.18 0.70 -1.24
N THR A 74 -13.49 -0.57 -1.54
CA THR A 74 -12.58 -1.69 -1.24
C THR A 74 -11.27 -1.56 -2.02
N ALA A 75 -11.34 -1.20 -3.30
CA ALA A 75 -10.16 -0.94 -4.12
C ALA A 75 -9.36 0.26 -3.58
N LEU A 76 -10.03 1.34 -3.18
CA LEU A 76 -9.37 2.52 -2.59
C LEU A 76 -8.63 2.16 -1.30
N ILE A 77 -9.30 1.47 -0.36
CA ILE A 77 -8.67 1.01 0.90
C ILE A 77 -7.45 0.13 0.62
N PHE A 78 -7.55 -0.78 -0.35
CA PHE A 78 -6.45 -1.64 -0.74
C PHE A 78 -5.26 -0.84 -1.29
N LEU A 79 -5.53 0.17 -2.13
CA LEU A 79 -4.50 1.05 -2.67
C LEU A 79 -3.85 1.92 -1.59
N THR A 80 -4.63 2.49 -0.66
CA THR A 80 -4.11 3.26 0.48
C THR A 80 -3.25 2.39 1.40
N ALA A 81 -3.65 1.14 1.65
CA ALA A 81 -2.84 0.19 2.41
C ALA A 81 -1.52 -0.14 1.72
N LEU A 82 -1.54 -0.35 0.40
CA LEU A 82 -0.33 -0.58 -0.40
C LEU A 82 0.59 0.64 -0.42
N SER A 83 0.06 1.85 -0.61
CA SER A 83 0.88 3.08 -0.56
C SER A 83 1.55 3.25 0.80
N GLY A 84 0.87 2.89 1.89
CA GLY A 84 1.44 2.86 3.24
C GLY A 84 2.62 1.90 3.40
N ALA A 85 2.64 0.77 2.67
CA ALA A 85 3.78 -0.12 2.65
C ALA A 85 5.01 0.49 1.96
N PHE A 86 4.81 1.32 0.93
CA PHE A 86 5.90 2.09 0.33
C PHE A 86 6.41 3.16 1.30
N VAL A 87 5.52 3.85 2.03
CA VAL A 87 5.90 4.82 3.07
C VAL A 87 6.78 4.15 4.13
N ALA A 88 6.37 2.99 4.62
CA ALA A 88 7.14 2.23 5.60
C ALA A 88 8.47 1.72 5.03
N GLY A 89 8.48 1.24 3.79
CA GLY A 89 9.69 0.66 3.17
C GLY A 89 10.75 1.69 2.76
N LEU A 90 10.37 2.95 2.58
CA LEU A 90 11.27 4.07 2.27
C LEU A 90 11.61 4.92 3.51
N ASP A 91 11.12 4.55 4.70
CA ASP A 91 11.16 5.38 5.91
C ASP A 91 10.57 6.79 5.70
N ALA A 92 9.66 6.92 4.72
CA ALA A 92 9.11 8.19 4.27
C ALA A 92 8.18 8.82 5.32
N GLY A 93 7.74 8.04 6.32
CA GLY A 93 6.91 8.51 7.42
C GLY A 93 7.54 9.65 8.22
N LEU A 94 8.87 9.75 8.22
CA LEU A 94 9.63 10.74 8.99
C LEU A 94 10.00 12.02 8.19
N VAL A 95 9.71 12.05 6.87
CA VAL A 95 10.13 13.15 5.99
C VAL A 95 9.41 14.45 6.37
N TYR A 96 8.09 14.42 6.42
CA TYR A 96 7.28 15.53 6.95
C TYR A 96 6.44 15.08 8.13
N ASN A 97 6.62 15.71 9.30
CA ASN A 97 5.91 15.35 10.53
C ASN A 97 4.67 16.23 10.82
N SER A 98 4.32 17.15 9.92
CA SER A 98 3.14 18.01 10.01
C SER A 98 2.01 17.50 9.10
N PHE A 99 0.75 17.85 9.42
CA PHE A 99 -0.43 17.59 8.59
C PHE A 99 -1.48 18.70 8.85
N PRO A 100 -2.27 19.17 7.86
CA PRO A 100 -2.34 18.70 6.46
C PRO A 100 -1.23 19.23 5.55
N LYS A 101 -0.50 20.27 5.98
CA LYS A 101 0.69 20.77 5.28
C LYS A 101 1.89 19.84 5.49
N MET A 102 2.79 19.79 4.52
CA MET A 102 4.08 19.11 4.57
C MET A 102 5.18 20.16 4.79
N GLY A 103 5.50 20.41 6.07
CA GLY A 103 6.25 21.58 6.52
C GLY A 103 5.41 22.85 6.35
N GLU A 104 6.00 23.88 5.75
CA GLU A 104 5.32 25.15 5.50
C GLU A 104 4.41 25.14 4.26
N ARG A 105 4.49 24.08 3.44
CA ARG A 105 3.86 23.98 2.12
C ARG A 105 2.75 22.94 2.09
N TRP A 106 1.75 23.14 1.22
CA TRP A 106 0.72 22.13 0.96
C TRP A 106 1.20 21.06 -0.04
N ILE A 107 2.00 21.47 -1.02
CA ILE A 107 2.60 20.62 -2.04
C ILE A 107 4.12 20.87 -1.98
N PRO A 108 4.93 19.84 -1.67
CA PRO A 108 6.39 19.96 -1.70
C PRO A 108 6.94 20.15 -3.12
N ASP A 109 8.06 20.86 -3.26
CA ASP A 109 8.66 21.14 -4.59
C ASP A 109 9.43 19.93 -5.15
N ASP A 110 9.80 18.99 -4.28
CA ASP A 110 10.65 17.84 -4.54
C ASP A 110 9.88 16.60 -5.01
N LEU A 111 8.57 16.71 -5.26
CA LEU A 111 7.71 15.61 -5.72
C LEU A 111 8.15 14.98 -7.05
N LEU A 112 8.87 15.71 -7.91
CA LEU A 112 9.35 15.25 -9.22
C LEU A 112 10.87 15.27 -9.33
N ALA A 113 11.57 15.20 -8.19
CA ALA A 113 13.02 15.30 -8.15
C ALA A 113 13.74 14.16 -8.90
N PHE A 114 13.11 12.99 -9.06
CA PHE A 114 13.73 11.81 -9.67
C PHE A 114 13.37 11.67 -11.15
N SER A 115 14.32 11.16 -11.95
CA SER A 115 14.10 10.80 -13.35
C SER A 115 14.30 9.28 -13.56
N PRO A 116 13.42 8.59 -14.32
CA PRO A 116 12.19 9.10 -14.95
C PRO A 116 11.07 9.40 -13.93
N VAL A 117 10.05 10.17 -14.34
CA VAL A 117 8.94 10.62 -13.48
C VAL A 117 8.30 9.48 -12.67
N LEU A 118 8.15 8.31 -13.28
CA LEU A 118 7.60 7.10 -12.64
C LEU A 118 8.35 6.67 -11.37
N ARG A 119 9.65 6.94 -11.26
CA ARG A 119 10.40 6.64 -10.04
C ARG A 119 9.92 7.44 -8.84
N ASN A 120 9.38 8.64 -9.04
CA ASN A 120 8.89 9.42 -7.91
C ASN A 120 7.75 8.71 -7.18
N ILE A 121 6.85 8.06 -7.92
CA ILE A 121 5.68 7.39 -7.35
C ILE A 121 6.07 6.20 -6.44
N PHE A 122 7.22 5.57 -6.65
CA PHE A 122 7.61 4.34 -5.94
C PHE A 122 8.89 4.45 -5.11
N GLU A 123 9.73 5.45 -5.38
CA GLU A 123 11.08 5.56 -4.84
C GLU A 123 11.40 6.94 -4.23
N ASN A 124 10.60 7.98 -4.52
CA ASN A 124 10.76 9.29 -3.89
C ASN A 124 9.98 9.33 -2.55
N PRO A 125 10.66 9.44 -1.39
CA PRO A 125 10.00 9.43 -0.10
C PRO A 125 8.95 10.53 0.06
N THR A 126 9.21 11.73 -0.45
CA THR A 126 8.28 12.86 -0.37
C THR A 126 7.00 12.59 -1.17
N THR A 127 7.15 12.08 -2.39
CA THR A 127 6.01 11.75 -3.26
C THR A 127 5.18 10.61 -2.70
N VAL A 128 5.84 9.54 -2.24
CA VAL A 128 5.16 8.39 -1.62
C VAL A 128 4.40 8.80 -0.35
N GLN A 129 4.99 9.67 0.48
CA GLN A 129 4.32 10.19 1.67
C GLN A 129 3.13 11.09 1.32
N PHE A 130 3.27 11.96 0.31
CA PHE A 130 2.20 12.83 -0.17
C PHE A 130 1.03 12.03 -0.75
N ASP A 131 1.31 11.08 -1.64
CA ASP A 131 0.31 10.23 -2.29
C ASP A 131 -0.48 9.43 -1.24
N HIS A 132 0.20 8.81 -0.27
CA HIS A 132 -0.46 8.06 0.80
C HIS A 132 -1.39 8.92 1.67
N ARG A 133 -1.05 10.21 1.88
CA ARG A 133 -1.87 11.12 2.69
C ARG A 133 -3.14 11.60 1.98
N ILE A 134 -3.14 11.58 0.65
CA ILE A 134 -4.25 12.08 -0.18
C ILE A 134 -5.22 10.97 -0.58
N LEU A 135 -4.72 9.73 -0.72
CA LEU A 135 -5.49 8.54 -1.05
C LEU A 135 -6.42 8.08 0.09
#